data_AF-A0AAD7YJQ9-F1
#
_entry.id   AF-A0AAD7YJQ9-F1
#
_cell.length_a   1.000
_cell.length_b   1.000
_cell.length_c   1.000
_cell.angle_alpha   90.00
_cell.angle_beta   90.00
_cell.angle_gamma   90.00
#
_symmetry.space_group_name_H-M   'P 1'
#
loop_
_entity.id
_entity.type
_entity.pdbx_description
1 polymer ?
#
loop_
_entity_poly.entity_id
_entity_poly.type
_entity_poly.pdbx_seq_one_letter_code
_entity_poly.pdbx_strand_id
1 'polypeptide(L)'
;MSACNVQVIKQIGKYYNVPVGTVCYNTDKVLTTVLNKQSIEGFATIVLKLASSGGVKLSQEQMLLSYQWLEHLAMYVNQASANPAFALGFLKDINKALEKNTYLTGQSLSVADIAAYYVLYPIVKRLSVTELESVMHLSRWTRHIQAQPRVCTSQPPLTLNTLNLSILAPAVH
;
A
#
# COMPACT_ATOMS: atom_id res chain seq x y z
N MET A 1 -2.99 -1.13 -17.25
CA MET A 1 -3.02 0.16 -16.52
C MET A 1 -2.03 0.07 -15.36
N SER A 2 -1.24 1.12 -15.11
CA SER A 2 -0.27 1.13 -13.99
C SER A 2 -1.01 1.02 -12.64
N ALA A 3 -0.52 0.21 -11.71
CA ALA A 3 -1.10 0.09 -10.36
C ALA A 3 -0.59 1.22 -9.44
N CYS A 4 0.68 1.64 -9.58
CA CYS A 4 1.16 2.92 -9.08
C CYS A 4 0.69 4.03 -10.03
N ASN A 5 -0.46 4.63 -9.74
CA ASN A 5 -1.13 5.58 -10.63
C ASN A 5 -1.62 6.84 -9.92
N VAL A 6 -2.16 7.76 -10.73
CA VAL A 6 -2.71 9.04 -10.30
C VAL A 6 -3.76 8.88 -9.18
N GLN A 7 -4.61 7.85 -9.25
CA GLN A 7 -5.66 7.64 -8.25
C GLN A 7 -5.07 7.27 -6.90
N VAL A 8 -4.07 6.38 -6.88
CA VAL A 8 -3.36 6.01 -5.65
C VAL A 8 -2.72 7.23 -5.00
N ILE A 9 -2.05 8.10 -5.78
CA ILE A 9 -1.45 9.33 -5.26
C ILE A 9 -2.52 10.24 -4.63
N LYS A 10 -3.67 10.41 -5.28
CA LYS A 10 -4.80 11.19 -4.73
C LYS A 10 -5.30 10.61 -3.40
N GLN A 11 -5.40 9.30 -3.27
CA GLN A 11 -5.80 8.64 -2.02
C GLN A 11 -4.78 8.85 -0.89
N ILE A 12 -3.49 8.77 -1.21
CA ILE A 12 -2.40 9.03 -0.26
C ILE A 12 -2.42 10.50 0.19
N GLY A 13 -2.60 11.44 -0.74
CA GLY A 13 -2.75 12.86 -0.40
C GLY A 13 -3.94 13.14 0.50
N LYS A 14 -5.10 12.52 0.22
CA LYS A 14 -6.28 12.59 1.10
C LYS A 14 -5.98 12.06 2.50
N TYR A 15 -5.26 10.94 2.60
CA TYR A 15 -4.86 10.36 3.89
C TYR A 15 -4.01 11.31 4.74
N TYR A 16 -3.04 11.99 4.11
CA TYR A 16 -2.17 12.96 4.78
C TYR A 16 -2.77 14.37 4.89
N ASN A 17 -3.98 14.58 4.36
CA ASN A 17 -4.60 15.89 4.26
C ASN A 17 -3.72 16.93 3.54
N VAL A 18 -3.07 16.50 2.45
CA VAL A 18 -2.18 17.33 1.63
C VAL A 18 -2.74 17.43 0.20
N PRO A 19 -2.85 18.64 -0.38
CA PRO A 19 -3.24 18.80 -1.76
C PRO A 19 -2.15 18.23 -2.68
N VAL A 20 -2.52 17.28 -3.55
CA VAL A 20 -1.56 16.58 -4.41
C VAL A 20 -1.18 17.33 -5.68
N GLY A 21 -1.84 18.46 -5.96
CA GLY A 21 -1.65 19.22 -7.20
C GLY A 21 -2.11 18.46 -8.45
N THR A 22 -1.66 18.92 -9.62
CA THR A 22 -1.87 18.23 -10.89
C THR A 22 -0.89 17.07 -11.00
N VAL A 23 -1.42 15.84 -10.99
CA VAL A 23 -0.64 14.62 -11.16
C VAL A 23 -0.84 14.10 -12.58
N CYS A 24 0.24 13.92 -13.33
CA CYS A 24 0.23 13.45 -14.72
C CYS A 24 1.39 12.49 -14.97
N TYR A 25 1.49 12.00 -16.21
CA TYR A 25 2.65 11.26 -16.69
C TYR A 25 3.48 12.19 -17.58
N ASN A 26 4.79 12.22 -17.39
CA ASN A 26 5.70 12.95 -18.27
C ASN A 26 5.91 12.20 -19.60
N THR A 27 6.79 12.72 -20.47
CA THR A 27 7.12 12.13 -21.78
C THR A 27 7.63 10.69 -21.66
N ASP A 28 8.32 10.38 -20.58
CA ASP A 28 8.91 9.06 -20.30
C ASP A 28 7.93 8.12 -19.58
N LYS A 29 6.66 8.52 -19.47
CA LYS A 29 5.59 7.79 -18.75
C LYS A 29 5.89 7.62 -17.27
N VAL A 30 6.72 8.50 -16.69
CA VAL A 30 6.96 8.57 -15.26
C VAL A 30 5.89 9.44 -14.61
N LEU A 31 5.42 9.03 -13.44
CA LEU A 31 4.43 9.78 -12.69
C LEU A 31 5.06 11.06 -12.14
N THR A 32 4.45 12.20 -12.44
CA THR A 32 4.97 13.53 -12.08
C THR A 32 3.86 14.37 -11.43
N THR A 33 4.23 15.18 -10.45
CA THR A 33 3.35 16.20 -9.86
C THR A 33 4.12 17.48 -9.54
N VAL A 34 3.39 18.59 -9.39
CA VAL A 34 3.94 19.86 -8.91
C VAL A 34 3.46 20.08 -7.48
N LEU A 35 4.39 19.97 -6.52
CA LEU A 35 4.16 20.25 -5.11
C LEU A 35 5.04 21.42 -4.68
N ASN A 36 4.46 22.43 -4.03
CA ASN A 36 5.18 23.62 -3.55
C ASN A 36 6.06 24.28 -4.64
N LYS A 37 5.53 24.41 -5.87
CA LYS A 37 6.23 24.97 -7.05
C LYS A 37 7.45 24.17 -7.52
N GLN A 38 7.64 22.95 -7.03
CA GLN A 38 8.69 22.03 -7.48
C GLN A 38 8.07 20.88 -8.27
N SER A 39 8.65 20.56 -9.42
CA SER A 39 8.32 19.34 -10.15
C SER A 39 8.96 18.15 -9.45
N ILE A 40 8.15 17.14 -9.12
CA ILE A 40 8.58 15.93 -8.43
C ILE A 40 8.12 14.74 -9.24
N GLU A 41 9.05 13.83 -9.50
CA GLU A 41 8.85 12.68 -10.37
C GLU A 41 9.12 11.37 -9.61
N GLY A 42 8.43 10.32 -10.03
CA GLY A 42 8.56 8.98 -9.47
C GLY A 42 7.60 8.73 -8.31
N PHE A 43 7.02 7.52 -8.29
CA PHE A 43 6.01 7.16 -7.29
C PHE A 43 6.53 7.28 -5.85
N ALA A 44 7.70 6.70 -5.55
CA ALA A 44 8.24 6.72 -4.19
C ALA A 44 8.53 8.14 -3.70
N THR A 45 9.19 8.96 -4.53
CA THR A 45 9.54 10.35 -4.21
C THR A 45 8.31 11.20 -3.93
N ILE A 46 7.27 11.08 -4.78
CA ILE A 46 6.01 11.80 -4.60
C ILE A 46 5.35 11.40 -3.28
N VAL A 47 5.26 10.10 -3.00
CA VAL A 47 4.63 9.58 -1.77
C VAL A 47 5.37 10.05 -0.51
N LEU A 48 6.70 9.98 -0.49
CA LEU A 48 7.50 10.48 0.62
C LEU A 48 7.33 11.99 0.83
N LYS A 49 7.27 12.77 -0.26
CA LYS A 49 7.05 14.22 -0.18
C LYS A 49 5.67 14.55 0.38
N LEU A 50 4.63 13.81 -0.01
CA LEU A 50 3.28 13.99 0.54
C LEU A 50 3.25 13.72 2.04
N ALA A 51 3.86 12.63 2.50
CA ALA A 51 3.94 12.34 3.94
C ALA A 51 4.69 13.43 4.71
N SER A 52 5.85 13.87 4.20
CA SER A 52 6.62 14.97 4.80
C SER A 52 5.82 16.27 4.85
N SER A 53 5.09 16.60 3.79
CA SER A 53 4.24 17.80 3.72
C SER A 53 3.01 17.70 4.63
N GLY A 54 2.57 16.49 4.96
CA GLY A 54 1.53 16.20 5.95
C GLY A 54 2.02 16.22 7.40
N GLY A 55 3.26 16.64 7.64
CA GLY A 55 3.86 16.76 8.97
C GLY A 55 4.47 15.47 9.52
N VAL A 56 4.57 14.40 8.72
CA VAL A 56 5.24 13.17 9.14
C VAL A 56 6.75 13.41 9.21
N LYS A 57 7.32 13.32 10.41
CA LYS A 57 8.76 13.34 10.64
C LYS A 57 9.28 11.90 10.67
N LEU A 58 10.05 11.53 9.64
CA LEU A 58 10.68 10.21 9.54
C LEU A 58 12.15 10.33 9.97
N SER A 59 12.65 9.35 10.72
CA SER A 59 14.10 9.16 10.86
C SER A 59 14.71 8.77 9.52
N GLN A 60 16.03 8.89 9.38
CA GLN A 60 16.72 8.46 8.16
C GLN A 60 16.48 6.98 7.86
N GLU A 61 16.52 6.12 8.88
CA GLU A 61 16.22 4.69 8.75
C GLU A 61 14.78 4.45 8.27
N GLN A 62 13.80 5.10 8.89
CA GLN A 62 12.39 4.98 8.49
C GLN A 62 12.16 5.46 7.05
N MET A 63 12.84 6.53 6.65
CA MET A 63 12.79 7.05 5.28
C MET A 63 13.35 6.04 4.28
N LEU A 64 14.52 5.45 4.55
CA LEU A 64 15.16 4.48 3.66
C LEU A 64 14.36 3.17 3.56
N LEU A 65 13.88 2.65 4.68
CA LEU A 65 13.01 1.47 4.69
C LEU A 65 11.70 1.72 3.93
N SER A 66 11.12 2.92 4.10
CA SER A 66 9.91 3.29 3.35
C SER A 66 10.21 3.40 1.86
N TYR A 67 11.32 4.03 1.48
CA TYR A 67 11.75 4.16 0.09
C TYR A 67 11.93 2.79 -0.57
N GLN A 68 12.62 1.87 0.10
CA GLN A 68 12.83 0.51 -0.39
C GLN A 68 11.52 -0.19 -0.72
N TRP A 69 10.52 -0.13 0.18
CA TRP A 69 9.21 -0.73 -0.07
C TRP A 69 8.46 -0.04 -1.21
N LEU A 70 8.50 1.29 -1.29
CA LEU A 70 7.83 2.03 -2.35
C LEU A 70 8.42 1.73 -3.74
N GLU A 71 9.74 1.59 -3.84
CA GLU A 71 10.42 1.18 -5.07
C GLU A 71 10.09 -0.27 -5.44
N HIS A 72 10.12 -1.19 -4.46
CA HIS A 72 9.72 -2.58 -4.68
C HIS A 72 8.29 -2.69 -5.25
N LEU A 73 7.35 -1.91 -4.69
CA LEU A 73 5.99 -1.82 -5.21
C LEU A 73 5.96 -1.26 -6.63
N ALA A 74 6.61 -0.12 -6.86
CA ALA A 74 6.63 0.55 -8.18
C ALA A 74 7.20 -0.36 -9.28
N MET A 75 8.20 -1.17 -8.96
CA MET A 75 8.86 -2.06 -9.90
C MET A 75 7.99 -3.28 -10.28
N TYR A 76 7.31 -3.91 -9.32
CA TYR A 76 6.68 -5.21 -9.54
C TYR A 76 5.15 -5.18 -9.66
N VAL A 77 4.47 -4.17 -9.12
CA VAL A 77 3.00 -4.21 -9.03
C VAL A 77 2.31 -4.22 -10.39
N ASN A 78 2.92 -3.63 -11.42
CA ASN A 78 2.35 -3.63 -12.77
C ASN A 78 2.31 -5.04 -13.35
N GLN A 79 3.36 -5.82 -13.13
CA GLN A 79 3.41 -7.23 -13.53
C GLN A 79 2.45 -8.08 -12.71
N ALA A 80 2.40 -7.87 -11.39
CA ALA A 80 1.43 -8.53 -10.50
C ALA A 80 -0.03 -8.19 -10.88
N SER A 81 -0.29 -6.99 -11.38
CA SER A 81 -1.64 -6.60 -11.82
C SER A 81 -2.05 -7.29 -13.12
N ALA A 82 -1.08 -7.63 -13.99
CA ALA A 82 -1.32 -8.23 -15.30
C ALA A 82 -1.28 -9.76 -15.29
N ASN A 83 -0.56 -10.37 -14.35
CA ASN A 83 -0.34 -11.83 -14.29
C ASN A 83 -0.70 -12.39 -12.90
N PRO A 84 -1.80 -13.14 -12.76
CA PRO A 84 -2.23 -13.72 -11.47
C PRO A 84 -1.20 -14.65 -10.83
N ALA A 85 -0.49 -15.47 -11.62
CA ALA A 85 0.52 -16.40 -11.08
C ALA A 85 1.71 -15.63 -10.49
N PHE A 86 2.17 -14.58 -11.18
CA PHE A 86 3.19 -13.67 -10.64
C PHE A 86 2.66 -12.92 -9.41
N ALA A 87 1.40 -12.48 -9.43
CA ALA A 87 0.78 -11.77 -8.32
C ALA A 87 0.87 -12.57 -7.03
N LEU A 88 0.53 -13.86 -7.05
CA LEU A 88 0.59 -14.69 -5.85
C LEU A 88 2.01 -14.83 -5.30
N GLY A 89 3.01 -15.00 -6.17
CA GLY A 89 4.43 -15.01 -5.76
C GLY A 89 4.85 -13.70 -5.10
N PHE A 90 4.57 -12.58 -5.77
CA PHE A 90 4.85 -11.25 -5.26
C PHE A 90 4.17 -10.97 -3.90
N LEU A 91 2.91 -11.40 -3.72
CA LEU A 91 2.20 -11.26 -2.45
C LEU A 91 2.74 -12.20 -1.36
N LYS A 92 3.28 -13.38 -1.72
CA LYS A 92 3.94 -14.29 -0.77
C LYS A 92 5.24 -13.70 -0.22
N ASP A 93 5.98 -12.95 -1.03
CA ASP A 93 7.20 -12.25 -0.57
C ASP A 93 6.85 -11.17 0.47
N ILE A 94 5.81 -10.37 0.19
CA ILE A 94 5.30 -9.37 1.14
C ILE A 94 4.76 -10.05 2.40
N ASN A 95 4.02 -11.15 2.25
CA ASN A 95 3.52 -11.95 3.37
C ASN A 95 4.67 -12.46 4.26
N LYS A 96 5.78 -12.90 3.67
CA LYS A 96 6.96 -13.35 4.41
C LYS A 96 7.59 -12.20 5.20
N ALA A 97 7.69 -11.02 4.62
CA ALA A 97 8.20 -9.84 5.34
C ALA A 97 7.31 -9.42 6.53
N LEU A 98 5.99 -9.64 6.41
CA LEU A 98 5.00 -9.35 7.45
C LEU A 98 4.87 -10.46 8.51
N GLU A 99 5.55 -11.59 8.36
CA GLU A 99 5.48 -12.71 9.31
C GLU A 99 5.92 -12.28 10.73
N LYS A 100 7.00 -11.50 10.81
CA LYS A 100 7.61 -11.06 12.08
C LYS A 100 7.34 -9.59 12.41
N ASN A 101 6.65 -8.87 11.54
CA ASN A 101 6.44 -7.43 11.65
C ASN A 101 4.95 -7.10 11.67
N THR A 102 4.56 -6.07 12.41
CA THR A 102 3.18 -5.57 12.38
C THR A 102 2.92 -4.77 11.10
N TYR A 103 3.94 -4.08 10.62
CA TYR A 103 3.94 -3.18 9.46
C TYR A 103 5.13 -3.49 8.54
N LEU A 104 5.13 -2.98 7.31
CA LEU A 104 6.18 -3.24 6.34
C LEU A 104 7.57 -2.78 6.82
N THR A 105 7.63 -1.69 7.57
CA THR A 105 8.88 -1.13 8.12
C THR A 105 9.07 -1.46 9.60
N GLY A 106 8.46 -2.54 10.12
CA GLY A 106 8.64 -3.01 11.50
C GLY A 106 7.38 -2.90 12.34
N GLN A 107 7.45 -2.19 13.48
CA GLN A 107 6.39 -2.18 14.50
C GLN A 107 5.55 -0.90 14.57
N SER A 108 5.86 0.09 13.74
CA SER A 108 5.11 1.34 13.65
C SER A 108 4.53 1.54 12.26
N LEU A 109 3.31 2.09 12.19
CA LEU A 109 2.65 2.43 10.93
C LEU A 109 3.51 3.43 10.14
N SER A 110 3.75 3.14 8.87
CA SER A 110 4.59 3.96 8.02
C SER A 110 3.86 4.43 6.76
N VAL A 111 4.50 5.36 6.04
CA VAL A 111 4.04 5.79 4.71
C VAL A 111 4.05 4.65 3.70
N ALA A 112 4.97 3.70 3.83
CA ALA A 112 5.00 2.51 2.97
C ALA A 112 3.74 1.66 3.17
N ASP A 113 3.23 1.51 4.40
CA ASP A 113 2.02 0.74 4.64
C ASP A 113 0.79 1.36 3.98
N ILE A 114 0.63 2.68 4.11
CA ILE A 114 -0.49 3.42 3.52
C ILE A 114 -0.46 3.34 2.01
N ALA A 115 0.71 3.54 1.41
CA ALA A 115 0.88 3.44 -0.03
C ALA A 115 0.67 2.00 -0.53
N ALA A 116 1.29 1.03 0.13
CA ALA A 116 1.14 -0.39 -0.18
C ALA A 116 -0.32 -0.81 -0.15
N TYR A 117 -1.09 -0.38 0.86
CA TYR A 117 -2.49 -0.75 0.96
C TYR A 117 -3.28 -0.32 -0.29
N TYR A 118 -3.18 0.95 -0.70
CA TYR A 118 -3.90 1.43 -1.88
C TYR A 118 -3.40 0.78 -3.19
N VAL A 119 -2.10 0.53 -3.29
CA VAL A 119 -1.47 -0.13 -4.45
C VAL A 119 -1.90 -1.60 -4.57
N LEU A 120 -1.94 -2.32 -3.46
CA LEU A 120 -2.24 -3.76 -3.41
C LEU A 120 -3.73 -4.06 -3.35
N TYR A 121 -4.56 -3.11 -2.91
CA TYR A 121 -6.02 -3.24 -2.79
C TYR A 121 -6.67 -3.95 -3.98
N PRO A 122 -6.48 -3.53 -5.25
CA PRO A 122 -7.13 -4.18 -6.38
C PRO A 122 -6.66 -5.61 -6.61
N ILE A 123 -5.42 -5.96 -6.24
CA ILE A 123 -4.87 -7.31 -6.38
C ILE A 123 -5.45 -8.21 -5.29
N VAL A 124 -5.40 -7.77 -4.03
CA VAL A 124 -5.92 -8.52 -2.88
C VAL A 124 -7.42 -8.76 -3.03
N LYS A 125 -8.18 -7.78 -3.54
CA LYS A 125 -9.62 -7.91 -3.78
C LYS A 125 -10.00 -9.07 -4.73
N ARG A 126 -9.10 -9.48 -5.63
CA ARG A 126 -9.35 -10.53 -6.63
C ARG A 126 -8.94 -11.93 -6.16
N LEU A 127 -8.29 -12.04 -5.00
CA LEU A 127 -7.85 -13.33 -4.49
C LEU A 127 -9.05 -14.18 -4.06
N SER A 128 -8.96 -15.47 -4.35
CA SER A 128 -9.85 -16.48 -3.78
C SER A 128 -9.58 -16.68 -2.28
N VAL A 129 -10.52 -17.33 -1.59
CA VAL A 129 -10.38 -17.67 -0.17
C VAL A 129 -9.11 -18.50 0.08
N THR A 130 -8.85 -19.51 -0.75
CA THR A 130 -7.65 -20.37 -0.65
C THR A 130 -6.35 -19.58 -0.85
N GLU A 131 -6.33 -18.63 -1.78
CA GLU A 131 -5.16 -17.77 -1.97
C GLU A 131 -4.95 -16.84 -0.77
N LEU A 132 -6.02 -16.23 -0.22
CA LEU A 132 -5.95 -15.39 0.97
C LEU A 132 -5.42 -16.14 2.20
N GLU A 133 -5.73 -17.43 2.33
CA GLU A 133 -5.18 -18.30 3.37
C GLU A 133 -3.68 -18.55 3.20
N SER A 134 -3.20 -18.64 1.95
CA SER A 134 -1.77 -18.78 1.66
C SER A 134 -0.95 -17.51 1.94
N VAL A 135 -1.60 -16.38 2.19
CA VAL A 135 -0.98 -15.08 2.53
C VAL A 135 -1.56 -14.48 3.81
N MET A 136 -1.68 -15.29 4.87
CA MET A 136 -2.36 -14.91 6.11
C MET A 136 -1.81 -13.65 6.82
N HIS A 137 -0.49 -13.40 6.76
CA HIS A 137 0.12 -12.22 7.39
C HIS A 137 -0.20 -10.94 6.61
N LEU A 138 -0.23 -11.03 5.28
CA LEU A 138 -0.73 -9.96 4.41
C LEU A 138 -2.22 -9.71 4.67
N SER A 139 -3.03 -10.77 4.79
CA SER A 139 -4.46 -10.64 5.11
C SER A 139 -4.68 -9.97 6.47
N ARG A 140 -3.93 -10.36 7.51
CA ARG A 140 -3.93 -9.70 8.82
C ARG A 140 -3.56 -8.23 8.71
N TRP A 141 -2.45 -7.92 8.04
CA TRP A 141 -1.99 -6.55 7.83
C TRP A 141 -3.02 -5.72 7.07
N THR A 142 -3.60 -6.25 6.00
CA THR A 142 -4.63 -5.56 5.20
C THR A 142 -5.85 -5.21 6.04
N ARG A 143 -6.32 -6.15 6.88
CA ARG A 143 -7.42 -5.92 7.83
C ARG A 143 -7.07 -4.80 8.83
N HIS A 144 -5.83 -4.80 9.30
CA HIS A 144 -5.34 -3.81 10.26
C HIS A 144 -5.23 -2.40 9.65
N ILE A 145 -4.71 -2.28 8.42
CA ILE A 145 -4.59 -0.99 7.72
C ILE A 145 -5.97 -0.43 7.34
N GLN A 146 -6.89 -1.26 6.83
CA GLN A 146 -8.23 -0.78 6.46
C GLN A 146 -9.08 -0.36 7.66
N ALA A 147 -8.81 -0.88 8.86
CA ALA A 147 -9.48 -0.46 10.10
C ALA A 147 -9.05 0.94 10.57
N GLN A 148 -7.97 1.51 10.01
CA GLN A 148 -7.55 2.86 10.34
C GLN A 148 -8.60 3.88 9.85
N PRO A 149 -9.09 4.81 10.71
CA PRO A 149 -10.19 5.72 10.36
C PRO A 149 -9.95 6.50 9.06
N ARG A 150 -8.71 6.97 8.85
CA ARG A 150 -8.34 7.76 7.66
C ARG A 150 -8.26 6.94 6.37
N VAL A 151 -8.02 5.62 6.47
CA VAL A 151 -7.96 4.72 5.31
C VAL A 151 -9.36 4.30 4.89
N CYS A 152 -10.20 3.91 5.85
CA CYS A 152 -11.57 3.42 5.63
C CYS A 152 -12.47 4.41 4.85
N THR A 153 -12.24 5.71 5.00
CA THR A 153 -13.02 6.75 4.28
C THR A 153 -12.76 6.80 2.76
N SER A 154 -11.77 6.07 2.26
CA SER A 154 -11.30 6.20 0.87
C SER A 154 -11.64 5.00 -0.01
N GLN A 155 -11.93 3.83 0.56
CA GLN A 155 -12.30 2.60 -0.14
C GLN A 155 -13.22 1.75 0.74
N PRO A 156 -14.18 1.00 0.16
CA PRO A 156 -14.95 0.03 0.93
C PRO A 156 -14.00 -1.04 1.49
N PRO A 157 -14.15 -1.43 2.77
CA PRO A 157 -13.31 -2.46 3.37
C PRO A 157 -13.34 -3.77 2.58
N LEU A 158 -12.20 -4.43 2.45
CA LEU A 158 -12.12 -5.76 1.85
C LEU A 158 -12.68 -6.80 2.82
N THR A 159 -13.54 -7.66 2.31
CA THR A 159 -14.05 -8.82 3.04
C THR A 159 -13.01 -9.92 3.04
N LEU A 160 -12.21 -9.98 4.11
CA LEU A 160 -11.16 -10.98 4.29
C LEU A 160 -11.71 -12.13 5.13
N ASN A 161 -12.46 -13.04 4.50
CA ASN A 161 -13.01 -14.24 5.14
C ASN A 161 -11.95 -15.35 5.10
N THR A 162 -11.04 -15.36 6.06
CA THR A 162 -10.08 -16.46 6.21
C THR A 162 -10.68 -17.50 7.17
N LEU A 163 -10.88 -18.75 6.72
CA LEU A 163 -11.54 -19.79 7.52
C LEU A 163 -10.79 -20.08 8.83
N ASN A 164 -9.46 -19.92 8.81
CA ASN A 164 -8.61 -20.09 10.00
C ASN A 164 -8.86 -19.08 11.13
N LEU A 165 -9.47 -17.91 10.85
CA LEU A 165 -9.81 -16.94 11.90
C LEU A 165 -11.23 -17.14 12.45
N SER A 166 -12.13 -17.78 11.70
CA SER A 166 -13.46 -18.16 12.20
C SER A 166 -13.42 -19.31 13.21
N ILE A 167 -12.37 -20.15 13.20
CA ILE A 167 -12.20 -21.23 14.18
C ILE A 167 -11.73 -20.68 15.54
N LEU A 168 -11.09 -19.51 15.56
CA LEU A 168 -10.55 -18.86 16.77
C LEU A 168 -11.45 -17.76 17.33
N ALA A 169 -12.54 -17.41 16.63
CA ALA A 169 -13.53 -16.50 17.17
C ALA A 169 -14.40 -17.29 18.17
N PRO A 170 -14.48 -16.90 19.46
CA PRO A 170 -15.46 -17.47 20.35
C PRO A 170 -16.85 -17.21 19.76
N ALA A 171 -17.70 -18.23 19.77
CA ALA A 171 -19.10 -18.08 19.39
C ALA A 171 -19.68 -16.92 20.19
N VAL A 172 -20.28 -15.96 19.49
CA VAL A 172 -21.05 -14.90 20.15
C VAL A 172 -22.26 -15.61 20.76
N HIS A 173 -22.24 -15.81 22.07
CA HIS A 173 -23.37 -16.28 22.86
C HIS A 173 -24.43 -15.19 22.97
#